data_AF-A0A1H1X0Y2-F1
#
_entry.id   AF-A0A1H1X0Y2-F1
#
_cell.length_a   1.000
_cell.length_b   1.000
_cell.length_c   1.000
_cell.angle_alpha   90.00
_cell.angle_beta   90.00
_cell.angle_gamma   90.00
#
_symmetry.space_group_name_H-M   'P 1'
#
loop_
_entity.id
_entity.type
_entity.pdbx_description
1 polymer ?
#
loop_
_entity_poly.entity_id
_entity_poly.type
_entity_poly.pdbx_seq_one_letter_code
_entity_poly.pdbx_strand_id
1 'polypeptide(L)'
;MTPSNRDSQPNRAAGQPRQSSGKLPAHVYRRRRITLGVLSLVVVGLLVLGIVGIVKAIGGGSEGSDKVTAEETTPAETTTAAPVPNKKAASGKCPEEKVSLKAKVDPKSVKDGKEPEFGMVIENRHDATCLIEVGTDKQEFIVEKGGDVVWSSEYCAASKDENAEASTEFAPQSEKTAKLKWNRVKVDSNCNREDDDFAPGDYELIVKLDDKKSEPTKFTLEKSAAEKAEEKKADEEKDSGEESGEKDSSDEQKSEEPQD
;
A
#
# COMPACT_ATOMS: atom_id res chain seq x y z
N MET A 1 12.61 -82.47 30.44
CA MET A 1 13.78 -81.77 31.02
C MET A 1 14.98 -82.11 30.16
N THR A 2 15.37 -81.20 29.27
CA THR A 2 16.51 -81.32 28.36
C THR A 2 17.14 -79.92 28.22
N PRO A 3 18.46 -79.78 28.37
CA PRO A 3 19.15 -78.51 28.15
C PRO A 3 19.80 -78.44 26.76
N SER A 4 20.09 -77.19 26.37
CA SER A 4 21.08 -76.74 25.39
C SER A 4 21.01 -77.27 23.95
N ASN A 5 20.67 -76.37 23.03
CA ASN A 5 21.47 -76.25 21.82
C ASN A 5 21.57 -74.80 21.36
N ARG A 6 22.78 -74.45 20.93
CA ARG A 6 23.29 -73.11 20.63
C ARG A 6 23.61 -73.14 19.15
N ASP A 7 23.01 -72.28 18.32
CA ASP A 7 23.64 -71.93 17.05
C ASP A 7 23.10 -70.66 16.37
N SER A 8 24.06 -69.83 15.96
CA SER A 8 24.16 -69.14 14.66
C SER A 8 23.40 -67.81 14.37
N GLN A 9 24.10 -66.70 14.70
CA GLN A 9 24.48 -65.52 13.86
C GLN A 9 23.40 -64.61 13.17
N PRO A 10 23.73 -63.41 12.60
CA PRO A 10 24.94 -62.54 12.66
C PRO A 10 24.70 -61.01 12.88
N ASN A 11 25.82 -60.30 13.14
CA ASN A 11 26.20 -58.89 12.88
C ASN A 11 25.18 -57.88 12.27
N ARG A 12 25.10 -56.67 12.85
CA ARG A 12 25.70 -55.39 12.34
C ARG A 12 25.04 -54.13 12.96
N ALA A 13 25.91 -53.28 13.52
CA ALA A 13 25.96 -51.82 13.44
C ALA A 13 24.67 -50.97 13.49
N ALA A 14 24.58 -50.11 14.51
CA ALA A 14 24.09 -48.74 14.34
C ALA A 14 24.75 -47.83 15.40
N GLY A 15 25.99 -47.40 15.11
CA GLY A 15 26.60 -46.28 15.80
C GLY A 15 25.94 -44.98 15.37
N GLN A 16 25.59 -44.14 16.35
CA GLN A 16 25.05 -42.80 16.14
C GLN A 16 26.03 -41.93 15.33
N PRO A 17 25.59 -41.22 14.28
CA PRO A 17 26.43 -40.23 13.63
C PRO A 17 26.52 -38.98 14.51
N ARG A 18 27.74 -38.66 14.96
CA ARG A 18 28.08 -37.33 15.45
C ARG A 18 28.03 -36.36 14.28
N GLN A 19 27.08 -35.43 14.29
CA GLN A 19 27.07 -34.31 13.36
C GLN A 19 28.25 -33.39 13.66
N SER A 20 29.31 -33.50 12.86
CA SER A 20 30.36 -32.49 12.80
C SER A 20 29.93 -31.45 11.76
N SER A 21 29.66 -30.23 12.22
CA SER A 21 29.44 -29.09 11.34
C SER A 21 30.73 -28.79 10.59
N GLY A 22 30.80 -29.22 9.33
CA GLY A 22 31.85 -28.81 8.40
C GLY A 22 31.76 -27.29 8.21
N LYS A 23 32.66 -26.54 8.85
CA LYS A 23 32.91 -25.14 8.50
C LYS A 23 33.42 -25.12 7.06
N LEU A 24 32.57 -24.69 6.14
CA LEU A 24 33.01 -24.37 4.77
C LEU A 24 34.12 -23.31 4.87
N PRO A 25 35.26 -23.51 4.18
CA PRO A 25 36.46 -22.73 4.45
C PRO A 25 36.27 -21.26 4.05
N ALA A 26 36.58 -20.35 4.97
CA ALA A 26 36.38 -18.89 4.87
C ALA A 26 37.08 -18.23 3.66
N HIS A 27 37.98 -18.94 2.97
CA HIS A 27 38.69 -18.42 1.80
C HIS A 27 37.80 -18.27 0.55
N VAL A 28 36.73 -19.07 0.43
CA VAL A 28 35.82 -19.01 -0.75
C VAL A 28 34.94 -17.77 -0.70
N TYR A 29 34.52 -17.35 0.50
CA TYR A 29 33.68 -16.16 0.68
C TYR A 29 34.45 -14.86 0.43
N ARG A 30 35.73 -14.78 0.84
CA ARG A 30 36.59 -13.63 0.53
C ARG A 30 36.88 -13.52 -0.96
N ARG A 31 37.15 -14.63 -1.64
CA ARG A 31 37.39 -14.63 -3.09
C ARG A 31 36.17 -14.15 -3.87
N ARG A 32 34.97 -14.68 -3.58
CA ARG A 32 33.72 -14.25 -4.25
C ARG A 32 33.39 -12.77 -4.00
N ARG A 33 33.65 -12.26 -2.79
CA ARG A 33 33.42 -10.84 -2.46
C ARG A 33 34.38 -9.90 -3.20
N ILE A 34 35.64 -10.31 -3.39
CA ILE A 34 36.61 -9.56 -4.21
C ILE A 34 36.22 -9.62 -5.68
N THR A 35 35.79 -10.77 -6.21
CA THR A 35 35.38 -10.88 -7.62
C THR A 35 34.19 -9.98 -7.93
N LEU A 36 33.18 -9.95 -7.06
CA LEU A 36 32.02 -9.06 -7.23
C LEU A 36 32.41 -7.58 -7.12
N GLY A 37 33.31 -7.23 -6.19
CA GLY A 37 33.82 -5.87 -6.06
C GLY A 37 34.59 -5.39 -7.29
N VAL A 38 35.52 -6.21 -7.82
CA VAL A 38 36.29 -5.89 -9.02
C VAL A 38 35.39 -5.80 -10.25
N LEU A 39 34.44 -6.73 -10.41
CA LEU A 39 33.52 -6.73 -11.54
C LEU A 39 32.59 -5.50 -11.51
N SER A 40 32.10 -5.11 -10.33
CA SER A 40 31.34 -3.87 -10.15
C SER A 40 32.17 -2.64 -10.48
N LEU A 41 33.44 -2.57 -10.06
CA LEU A 41 34.35 -1.47 -10.38
C LEU A 41 34.62 -1.35 -11.90
N VAL A 42 34.78 -2.48 -12.58
CA VAL A 42 34.96 -2.51 -14.04
C VAL A 42 33.71 -2.02 -14.77
N VAL A 43 32.52 -2.44 -14.35
CA VAL A 43 31.25 -1.99 -14.94
C VAL A 43 31.06 -0.48 -14.74
N VAL A 44 31.34 0.04 -13.54
CA VAL A 44 31.27 1.48 -13.26
C VAL A 44 32.30 2.25 -14.10
N GLY A 45 33.53 1.74 -14.21
CA GLY A 45 34.57 2.34 -15.05
C GLY A 45 34.16 2.42 -16.53
N LEU A 46 33.56 1.36 -17.07
CA LEU A 46 33.06 1.34 -18.45
C LEU A 46 31.89 2.31 -18.66
N LEU A 47 30.99 2.45 -17.69
CA LEU A 47 29.91 3.42 -17.76
C LEU A 47 30.42 4.87 -17.74
N VAL A 48 31.38 5.18 -16.85
CA VAL A 48 32.00 6.52 -16.79
C VAL A 48 32.74 6.84 -18.09
N LEU A 49 33.52 5.90 -18.62
CA LEU A 49 34.21 6.07 -19.91
C LEU A 49 33.24 6.23 -21.08
N GLY A 50 32.12 5.50 -21.09
CA GLY A 50 31.06 5.66 -22.08
C GLY A 50 30.41 7.05 -22.01
N ILE A 51 30.07 7.52 -20.82
CA ILE A 51 29.45 8.84 -20.61
C ILE A 51 30.42 9.97 -21.03
N VAL A 52 31.70 9.90 -20.63
CA VAL A 52 32.70 10.90 -21.02
C VAL A 52 32.98 10.88 -22.52
N GLY A 53 32.97 9.70 -23.15
CA GLY A 53 33.07 9.55 -24.60
C GLY A 53 31.91 10.21 -25.34
N ILE A 54 30.68 10.03 -24.85
CA ILE A 54 29.47 10.66 -25.42
C ILE A 54 29.51 12.19 -25.24
N VAL A 55 29.93 12.69 -24.07
CA VAL A 55 30.04 14.14 -23.82
C VAL A 55 31.13 14.78 -24.69
N LYS A 56 32.25 14.10 -24.95
CA LYS A 56 33.29 14.63 -25.86
C LYS A 56 32.95 14.48 -27.34
N ALA A 57 32.16 13.49 -27.73
CA ALA A 57 31.67 13.36 -29.10
C ALA A 57 30.58 14.40 -29.44
N ILE A 58 29.86 14.92 -28.44
CA ILE A 58 28.80 15.93 -28.63
C ILE A 58 29.32 17.35 -28.33
N GLY A 59 30.40 17.51 -27.56
CA GLY A 59 30.92 18.81 -27.09
C GLY A 59 32.16 19.36 -27.81
N GLY A 60 32.52 18.83 -28.99
CA GLY A 60 33.68 19.31 -29.73
C GLY A 60 33.38 20.54 -30.59
N GLY A 61 33.74 21.75 -30.13
CA GLY A 61 33.80 22.89 -31.04
C GLY A 61 34.07 24.28 -30.44
N SER A 62 35.33 24.72 -30.59
CA SER A 62 35.78 26.09 -30.87
C SER A 62 36.28 26.97 -29.72
N GLU A 63 37.61 26.97 -29.55
CA GLU A 63 38.38 28.15 -29.19
C GLU A 63 38.55 29.03 -30.45
N GLY A 64 38.30 30.34 -30.34
CA GLY A 64 38.52 31.32 -31.40
C GLY A 64 38.30 32.75 -30.90
N SER A 65 39.37 33.54 -30.90
CA SER A 65 39.44 34.93 -30.45
C SER A 65 38.85 35.93 -31.47
N ASP A 66 38.45 37.10 -30.95
CA ASP A 66 38.27 38.42 -31.59
C ASP A 66 37.07 38.71 -32.53
N LYS A 67 36.18 39.61 -32.05
CA LYS A 67 35.96 40.99 -32.57
C LYS A 67 34.48 41.43 -32.60
N VAL A 68 34.27 42.66 -32.10
CA VAL A 68 33.06 43.52 -32.04
C VAL A 68 32.28 43.63 -33.35
N THR A 69 30.93 43.57 -33.27
CA THR A 69 29.96 44.57 -33.81
C THR A 69 28.50 44.14 -33.59
N ALA A 70 27.65 45.15 -33.41
CA ALA A 70 26.24 45.15 -33.03
C ALA A 70 25.22 44.65 -34.08
N GLU A 71 24.00 44.44 -33.56
CA GLU A 71 22.68 44.42 -34.22
C GLU A 71 22.36 43.25 -35.18
N GLU A 72 21.34 42.44 -34.86
CA GLU A 72 19.93 42.63 -35.25
C GLU A 72 19.08 41.43 -34.78
N THR A 73 17.78 41.68 -34.58
CA THR A 73 16.75 40.80 -34.01
C THR A 73 16.25 39.75 -35.01
N THR A 74 16.04 38.50 -34.56
CA THR A 74 14.98 37.60 -35.08
C THR A 74 14.61 36.55 -34.00
N PRO A 75 13.32 36.21 -33.81
CA PRO A 75 12.83 35.46 -32.65
C PRO A 75 13.17 33.97 -32.68
N ALA A 76 13.75 33.45 -31.59
CA ALA A 76 13.95 32.02 -31.38
C ALA A 76 12.67 31.38 -30.78
N GLU A 77 12.29 30.24 -31.35
CA GLU A 77 11.17 29.41 -30.93
C GLU A 77 11.20 29.10 -29.42
N THR A 78 10.04 29.23 -28.80
CA THR A 78 9.77 28.75 -27.44
C THR A 78 9.91 27.23 -27.41
N THR A 79 11.09 26.75 -27.02
CA THR A 79 11.18 25.49 -26.29
C THR A 79 10.59 25.76 -24.92
N THR A 80 9.45 25.15 -24.61
CA THR A 80 8.91 25.05 -23.25
C THR A 80 9.97 24.40 -22.37
N ALA A 81 10.76 25.22 -21.71
CA ALA A 81 11.60 24.78 -20.62
C ALA A 81 10.65 24.19 -19.56
N ALA A 82 10.91 22.94 -19.15
CA ALA A 82 10.34 22.43 -17.91
C ALA A 82 10.63 23.47 -16.81
N PRO A 83 9.67 23.79 -15.92
CA PRO A 83 9.86 24.84 -14.94
C PRO A 83 11.10 24.53 -14.10
N VAL A 84 12.16 25.31 -14.33
CA VAL A 84 13.34 25.31 -13.49
C VAL A 84 12.92 25.88 -12.14
N PRO A 85 13.21 25.20 -11.01
CA PRO A 85 12.80 25.68 -9.70
C PRO A 85 13.34 27.10 -9.51
N ASN A 86 12.41 28.03 -9.32
CA ASN A 86 12.74 29.43 -9.14
C ASN A 86 13.55 29.54 -7.84
N LYS A 87 14.77 30.07 -7.90
CA LYS A 87 15.65 30.27 -6.73
C LYS A 87 15.11 31.27 -5.70
N LYS A 88 13.88 31.77 -5.89
CA LYS A 88 13.08 32.41 -4.84
C LYS A 88 12.52 31.33 -3.90
N ALA A 89 13.47 30.75 -3.15
CA ALA A 89 13.38 30.11 -1.84
C ALA A 89 12.22 29.12 -1.60
N ALA A 90 12.57 27.91 -1.14
CA ALA A 90 11.71 27.23 -0.16
C ALA A 90 11.26 28.28 0.85
N SER A 91 9.96 28.57 0.89
CA SER A 91 9.39 29.68 1.68
C SER A 91 9.41 29.39 3.20
N GLY A 92 10.22 28.42 3.63
CA GLY A 92 10.13 27.81 4.94
C GLY A 92 8.96 26.83 5.00
N LYS A 93 8.26 26.84 6.13
CA LYS A 93 7.04 26.04 6.35
C LYS A 93 5.94 26.50 5.40
N CYS A 94 5.18 25.58 4.84
CA CYS A 94 3.98 25.92 4.05
C CYS A 94 2.97 26.67 4.93
N PRO A 95 2.31 27.72 4.41
CA PRO A 95 1.16 28.31 5.09
C PRO A 95 0.07 27.26 5.30
N GLU A 96 -0.47 27.16 6.51
CA GLU A 96 -1.34 26.05 6.92
C GLU A 96 -2.65 26.02 6.13
N GLU A 97 -3.18 27.18 5.75
CA GLU A 97 -4.36 27.32 4.91
C GLU A 97 -4.13 26.87 3.46
N LYS A 98 -2.86 26.82 3.03
CA LYS A 98 -2.44 26.38 1.71
C LYS A 98 -2.12 24.88 1.64
N VAL A 99 -2.11 24.18 2.77
CA VAL A 99 -2.04 22.72 2.80
C VAL A 99 -3.45 22.14 2.78
N SER A 100 -3.73 21.24 1.83
CA SER A 100 -4.95 20.41 1.82
C SER A 100 -4.65 18.93 2.04
N LEU A 101 -5.63 18.23 2.62
CA LEU A 101 -5.61 16.79 2.82
C LEU A 101 -6.80 16.14 2.13
N LYS A 102 -6.57 14.98 1.52
CA LYS A 102 -7.65 14.10 1.03
C LYS A 102 -7.34 12.66 1.43
N ALA A 103 -8.35 11.96 1.93
CA ALA A 103 -8.30 10.53 2.11
C ALA A 103 -8.54 9.82 0.77
N LYS A 104 -7.87 8.69 0.56
CA LYS A 104 -8.10 7.76 -0.55
C LYS A 104 -8.15 6.34 0.01
N VAL A 105 -9.04 5.52 -0.55
CA VAL A 105 -9.14 4.09 -0.23
C VAL A 105 -9.13 3.31 -1.53
N ASP A 106 -8.27 2.31 -1.64
CA ASP A 106 -8.16 1.42 -2.80
C ASP A 106 -8.04 -0.07 -2.38
N PRO A 107 -8.96 -0.95 -2.81
CA PRO A 107 -10.21 -0.66 -3.51
C PRO A 107 -11.27 -0.06 -2.57
N LYS A 108 -12.23 0.68 -3.13
CA LYS A 108 -13.39 1.19 -2.36
C LYS A 108 -14.38 0.10 -1.94
N SER A 109 -14.40 -1.04 -2.64
CA SER A 109 -15.16 -2.23 -2.26
C SER A 109 -14.18 -3.33 -1.92
N VAL A 110 -14.03 -3.61 -0.63
CA VAL A 110 -13.01 -4.51 -0.10
C VAL A 110 -13.67 -5.87 0.13
N LYS A 111 -13.20 -6.86 -0.63
CA LYS A 111 -13.63 -8.25 -0.45
C LYS A 111 -13.27 -8.75 0.94
N ASP A 112 -14.03 -9.73 1.40
CA ASP A 112 -13.73 -10.43 2.64
C ASP A 112 -12.28 -10.97 2.68
N GLY A 113 -11.66 -10.84 3.84
CA GLY A 113 -10.24 -11.19 4.06
C GLY A 113 -9.21 -10.41 3.22
N LYS A 114 -9.60 -9.36 2.50
CA LYS A 114 -8.67 -8.46 1.78
C LYS A 114 -8.40 -7.19 2.57
N GLU A 115 -7.20 -6.66 2.39
CA GLU A 115 -6.70 -5.46 3.03
C GLU A 115 -6.72 -4.31 2.01
N PRO A 116 -7.41 -3.19 2.29
CA PRO A 116 -7.32 -2.01 1.44
C PRO A 116 -6.01 -1.27 1.69
N GLU A 117 -5.57 -0.52 0.68
CA GLU A 117 -4.57 0.54 0.84
C GLU A 117 -5.30 1.85 1.12
N PHE A 118 -4.96 2.48 2.24
CA PHE A 118 -5.32 3.84 2.58
C PHE A 118 -4.26 4.81 2.07
N GLY A 119 -4.69 5.98 1.62
CA GLY A 119 -3.83 7.06 1.15
C GLY A 119 -4.20 8.38 1.82
N MET A 120 -3.21 9.05 2.39
CA MET A 120 -3.29 10.45 2.80
C MET A 120 -2.61 11.29 1.72
N VAL A 121 -3.41 11.97 0.90
CA VAL A 121 -2.93 12.89 -0.13
C VAL A 121 -2.72 14.25 0.51
N ILE A 122 -1.49 14.73 0.47
CA ILE A 122 -1.04 15.98 1.05
C ILE A 122 -0.67 16.89 -0.11
N GLU A 123 -1.33 18.05 -0.21
CA GLU A 123 -1.18 18.95 -1.35
C GLU A 123 -0.66 20.32 -0.89
N ASN A 124 0.33 20.85 -1.61
CA ASN A 124 0.74 22.23 -1.50
C ASN A 124 -0.04 23.08 -2.51
N ARG A 125 -1.05 23.82 -2.06
CA ARG A 125 -1.82 24.78 -2.87
C ARG A 125 -1.25 26.20 -2.86
N HIS A 126 -0.04 26.39 -2.34
CA HIS A 126 0.70 27.65 -2.45
C HIS A 126 1.35 27.76 -3.84
N ASP A 127 1.73 28.98 -4.23
CA ASP A 127 2.40 29.27 -5.51
C ASP A 127 3.94 29.18 -5.42
N ALA A 128 4.46 28.84 -4.25
CA ALA A 128 5.88 28.64 -3.97
C ALA A 128 6.16 27.27 -3.33
N THR A 129 7.39 26.79 -3.53
CA THR A 129 7.91 25.61 -2.83
C THR A 129 7.95 25.88 -1.33
N CYS A 130 7.58 24.89 -0.52
CA CYS A 130 7.62 24.97 0.93
C CYS A 130 7.76 23.57 1.57
N LEU A 131 8.07 23.56 2.86
CA LEU A 131 8.22 22.34 3.67
C LEU A 131 6.93 22.04 4.46
N ILE A 132 6.54 20.77 4.51
CA ILE A 132 5.43 20.26 5.32
C ILE A 132 5.98 19.17 6.24
N GLU A 133 5.66 19.26 7.53
CA GLU A 133 5.90 18.19 8.49
C GLU A 133 4.94 17.04 8.20
N VAL A 134 5.48 15.95 7.69
CA VAL A 134 4.77 14.74 7.29
C VAL A 134 5.35 13.52 7.98
N GLY A 135 5.98 13.73 9.14
CA GLY A 135 6.40 12.66 10.02
C GLY A 135 5.24 11.77 10.43
N THR A 136 5.51 10.50 10.75
CA THR A 136 4.46 9.58 11.20
C THR A 136 3.87 9.97 12.55
N ASP A 137 4.56 10.82 13.33
CA ASP A 137 4.02 11.44 14.54
C ASP A 137 2.89 12.46 14.25
N LYS A 138 2.85 12.99 13.03
CA LYS A 138 1.82 13.92 12.55
C LYS A 138 0.68 13.21 11.86
N GLN A 139 0.86 11.96 11.44
CA GLN A 139 -0.08 11.26 10.58
C GLN A 139 -1.00 10.33 11.39
N GLU A 140 -2.30 10.51 11.21
CA GLU A 140 -3.31 9.59 11.74
C GLU A 140 -4.26 9.13 10.63
N PHE A 141 -4.49 7.83 10.54
CA PHE A 141 -5.52 7.21 9.71
C PHE A 141 -6.62 6.69 10.62
N ILE A 142 -7.86 7.14 10.40
CA ILE A 142 -9.01 6.88 11.26
C ILE A 142 -10.10 6.22 10.43
N VAL A 143 -10.59 5.08 10.91
CA VAL A 143 -11.75 4.42 10.31
C VAL A 143 -12.95 4.64 11.23
N GLU A 144 -14.01 5.22 10.67
CA GLU A 144 -15.28 5.45 11.33
C GLU A 144 -16.37 4.54 10.75
N LYS A 145 -17.32 4.13 11.59
CA LYS A 145 -18.56 3.45 11.20
C LYS A 145 -19.74 4.13 11.90
N GLY A 146 -20.66 4.73 11.15
CA GLY A 146 -21.80 5.43 11.73
C GLY A 146 -21.42 6.65 12.60
N GLY A 147 -20.23 7.21 12.40
CA GLY A 147 -19.67 8.33 13.19
C GLY A 147 -18.83 7.89 14.39
N ASP A 148 -18.81 6.61 14.74
CA ASP A 148 -17.96 6.07 15.80
C ASP A 148 -16.60 5.67 15.24
N VAL A 149 -15.51 6.07 15.93
CA VAL A 149 -14.15 5.62 15.59
C VAL A 149 -14.00 4.16 15.98
N VAL A 150 -13.86 3.30 14.98
CA VAL A 150 -13.70 1.85 15.18
C VAL A 150 -12.25 1.39 15.08
N TRP A 151 -11.37 2.23 14.52
CA TRP A 151 -9.93 1.97 14.44
C TRP A 151 -9.16 3.27 14.18
N SER A 152 -7.97 3.41 14.78
CA SER A 152 -7.00 4.45 14.47
C SER A 152 -5.61 3.84 14.32
N SER A 153 -4.77 4.40 13.44
CA SER A 153 -3.36 4.04 13.32
C SER A 153 -2.57 4.29 14.61
N GLU A 154 -3.07 5.15 15.50
CA GLU A 154 -2.43 5.44 16.79
C GLU A 154 -2.59 4.30 17.80
N TYR A 155 -3.68 3.51 17.71
CA TYR A 155 -3.99 2.49 18.71
C TYR A 155 -2.86 1.48 18.90
N CYS A 156 -2.09 1.19 17.84
CA CYS A 156 -0.93 0.30 17.88
C CYS A 156 0.30 0.88 17.17
N ALA A 157 0.49 2.20 17.24
CA ALA A 157 1.67 2.84 16.67
C ALA A 157 2.96 2.34 17.36
N ALA A 158 4.00 2.07 16.58
CA ALA A 158 5.29 1.67 17.11
C ALA A 158 5.93 2.84 17.87
N SER A 159 6.46 2.59 19.06
CA SER A 159 7.06 3.64 19.92
C SER A 159 8.39 4.21 19.39
N LYS A 160 8.94 3.61 18.33
CA LYS A 160 10.18 4.04 17.68
C LYS A 160 9.97 3.97 16.17
N ASP A 161 9.76 5.12 15.56
CA ASP A 161 9.76 5.30 14.12
C ASP A 161 10.87 6.29 13.74
N GLU A 162 11.75 5.89 12.85
CA GLU A 162 12.82 6.75 12.33
C GLU A 162 12.29 7.87 11.43
N ASN A 163 11.05 7.73 10.95
CA ASN A 163 10.31 8.74 10.21
C ASN A 163 9.28 9.47 11.08
N ALA A 164 9.36 9.33 12.41
CA ALA A 164 8.47 10.00 13.35
C ALA A 164 8.46 11.50 13.10
N GLU A 165 9.63 12.13 13.03
CA GLU A 165 9.78 13.56 12.74
C GLU A 165 10.39 13.71 11.34
N ALA A 166 9.57 14.02 10.33
CA ALA A 166 10.03 14.15 8.96
C ALA A 166 9.43 15.38 8.27
N SER A 167 10.29 16.29 7.80
CA SER A 167 9.91 17.44 6.98
C SER A 167 10.14 17.14 5.52
N THR A 168 9.14 17.38 4.67
CA THR A 168 9.21 17.09 3.24
C THR A 168 8.95 18.32 2.40
N GLU A 169 9.75 18.52 1.35
CA GLU A 169 9.55 19.60 0.38
C GLU A 169 8.43 19.28 -0.61
N PHE A 170 7.56 20.26 -0.85
CA PHE A 170 6.50 20.22 -1.86
C PHE A 170 6.67 21.39 -2.82
N ALA A 171 6.75 21.09 -4.12
CA ALA A 171 6.72 22.09 -5.17
C ALA A 171 5.35 22.82 -5.19
N PRO A 172 5.25 24.00 -5.83
CA PRO A 172 3.97 24.68 -6.00
C PRO A 172 2.94 23.77 -6.67
N GLN A 173 1.70 23.79 -6.18
CA GLN A 173 0.57 23.05 -6.75
C GLN A 173 0.85 21.53 -6.90
N SER A 174 1.70 20.96 -6.05
CA SER A 174 2.07 19.54 -6.09
C SER A 174 1.46 18.75 -4.93
N GLU A 175 1.38 17.43 -5.10
CA GLU A 175 0.89 16.51 -4.08
C GLU A 175 1.84 15.35 -3.85
N LYS A 176 1.81 14.80 -2.64
CA LYS A 176 2.43 13.51 -2.28
C LYS A 176 1.42 12.69 -1.52
N THR A 177 1.56 11.37 -1.55
CA THR A 177 0.65 10.46 -0.85
C THR A 177 1.43 9.60 0.13
N ALA A 178 1.06 9.68 1.41
CA ALA A 178 1.45 8.67 2.39
C ALA A 178 0.47 7.50 2.31
N LYS A 179 0.98 6.28 2.34
CA LYS A 179 0.19 5.07 2.11
C LYS A 179 0.27 4.15 3.32
N LEU A 180 -0.87 3.57 3.69
CA LEU A 180 -0.98 2.60 4.76
C LEU A 180 -1.81 1.41 4.29
N LYS A 181 -1.24 0.21 4.35
CA LYS A 181 -2.01 -1.01 4.12
C LYS A 181 -2.72 -1.42 5.41
N TRP A 182 -4.05 -1.35 5.42
CA TRP A 182 -4.82 -1.61 6.64
C TRP A 182 -5.08 -3.11 6.81
N ASN A 183 -4.50 -3.69 7.85
CA ASN A 183 -4.57 -5.13 8.14
C ASN A 183 -5.93 -5.62 8.68
N ARG A 184 -6.87 -4.69 8.93
CA ARG A 184 -8.21 -4.98 9.47
C ARG A 184 -8.18 -5.76 10.79
N VAL A 185 -7.12 -5.61 11.60
CA VAL A 185 -7.06 -6.19 12.94
C VAL A 185 -7.71 -5.20 13.90
N LYS A 186 -8.76 -5.66 14.58
CA LYS A 186 -9.46 -4.86 15.58
C LYS A 186 -8.64 -4.82 16.88
N VAL A 187 -8.41 -3.62 17.36
CA VAL A 187 -7.65 -3.35 18.58
C VAL A 187 -8.34 -2.23 19.35
N ASP A 188 -8.27 -2.30 20.68
CA ASP A 188 -8.71 -1.20 21.53
C ASP A 188 -7.66 -0.06 21.56
N SER A 189 -8.03 1.06 22.19
CA SER A 189 -7.14 2.22 22.36
C SER A 189 -5.84 1.94 23.15
N ASN A 190 -5.74 0.80 23.83
CA ASN A 190 -4.56 0.36 24.57
C ASN A 190 -3.74 -0.69 23.78
N CYS A 191 -4.01 -0.87 22.49
CA CYS A 191 -3.40 -1.88 21.62
C CYS A 191 -3.69 -3.34 22.02
N ASN A 192 -4.81 -3.62 22.71
CA ASN A 192 -5.23 -5.00 22.95
C ASN A 192 -6.02 -5.50 21.77
N ARG A 193 -5.64 -6.67 21.26
CA ARG A 193 -6.36 -7.34 20.16
C ARG A 193 -7.72 -7.81 20.63
N GLU A 194 -8.73 -7.55 19.80
CA GLU A 194 -10.07 -8.10 19.96
C GLU A 194 -10.25 -9.35 19.08
N ASP A 195 -11.14 -10.25 19.50
CA ASP A 195 -11.41 -11.51 18.79
C ASP A 195 -12.41 -11.33 17.64
N ASP A 196 -13.15 -10.22 17.62
CA ASP A 196 -14.13 -9.90 16.59
C ASP A 196 -13.51 -9.25 15.35
N ASP A 197 -13.97 -9.66 14.18
CA ASP A 197 -13.63 -9.01 12.91
C ASP A 197 -14.47 -7.75 12.65
N PHE A 198 -14.01 -6.90 11.72
CA PHE A 198 -14.82 -5.80 11.21
C PHE A 198 -16.02 -6.36 10.43
N ALA A 199 -17.22 -6.11 10.95
CA ALA A 199 -18.46 -6.49 10.29
C ALA A 199 -18.58 -5.89 8.87
N PRO A 200 -19.23 -6.57 7.92
CA PRO A 200 -19.50 -6.00 6.61
C PRO A 200 -20.34 -4.71 6.70
N GLY A 201 -20.27 -3.90 5.65
CA GLY A 201 -21.02 -2.65 5.52
C GLY A 201 -20.15 -1.46 5.17
N ASP A 202 -20.72 -0.27 5.31
CA ASP A 202 -20.09 0.99 4.93
C ASP A 202 -19.26 1.58 6.07
N TYR A 203 -18.10 2.11 5.69
CA TYR A 203 -17.11 2.73 6.56
C TYR A 203 -16.63 4.03 5.92
N GLU A 204 -16.05 4.88 6.74
CA GLU A 204 -15.43 6.13 6.31
C GLU A 204 -13.97 6.17 6.76
N LEU A 205 -13.06 6.46 5.82
CA LEU A 205 -11.69 6.79 6.14
C LEU A 205 -11.56 8.31 6.30
N ILE A 206 -10.93 8.72 7.38
CA ILE A 206 -10.48 10.09 7.59
C ILE A 206 -8.99 10.08 7.88
N VAL A 207 -8.27 11.03 7.30
CA VAL A 207 -6.84 11.21 7.55
C VAL A 207 -6.61 12.53 8.27
N LYS A 208 -5.72 12.54 9.26
CA LYS A 208 -5.24 13.77 9.91
C LYS A 208 -3.76 13.95 9.70
N LEU A 209 -3.38 15.21 9.49
CA LEU A 209 -2.00 15.67 9.54
C LEU A 209 -1.92 16.81 10.56
N ASP A 210 -1.34 16.54 11.73
CA ASP A 210 -1.36 17.45 12.87
C ASP A 210 -2.82 17.84 13.20
N ASP A 211 -3.14 19.13 13.32
CA ASP A 211 -4.51 19.60 13.61
C ASP A 211 -5.48 19.56 12.40
N LYS A 212 -5.00 19.22 11.20
CA LYS A 212 -5.82 19.25 9.97
C LYS A 212 -6.46 17.89 9.70
N LYS A 213 -7.78 17.86 9.55
CA LYS A 213 -8.59 16.66 9.22
C LYS A 213 -9.09 16.73 7.78
N SER A 214 -9.11 15.61 7.05
CA SER A 214 -9.73 15.52 5.72
C SER A 214 -11.25 15.41 5.81
N GLU A 215 -11.92 15.60 4.67
CA GLU A 215 -13.30 15.10 4.51
C GLU A 215 -13.32 13.56 4.57
N PRO A 216 -14.43 12.95 5.02
CA PRO A 216 -14.57 11.49 5.04
C PRO A 216 -14.62 10.88 3.65
N THR A 217 -13.91 9.76 3.47
CA THR A 217 -13.94 8.97 2.24
C THR A 217 -14.60 7.62 2.48
N LYS A 218 -15.75 7.41 1.86
CA LYS A 218 -16.54 6.17 1.98
C LYS A 218 -15.87 4.99 1.29
N PHE A 219 -15.92 3.84 1.95
CA PHE A 219 -15.57 2.52 1.41
C PHE A 219 -16.43 1.44 2.08
N THR A 220 -16.54 0.28 1.44
CA THR A 220 -17.40 -0.82 1.89
C THR A 220 -16.56 -2.06 2.15
N LEU A 221 -16.77 -2.71 3.29
CA LEU A 221 -16.32 -4.07 3.53
C LEU A 221 -17.42 -5.03 3.11
N GLU A 222 -17.15 -5.89 2.14
CA GLU A 222 -18.14 -6.84 1.62
C GLU A 222 -18.36 -8.01 2.58
N LYS A 223 -19.61 -8.53 2.60
CA LYS A 223 -19.94 -9.80 3.25
C LYS A 223 -19.08 -10.96 2.71
N SER A 224 -18.86 -11.95 3.55
CA SER A 224 -18.19 -13.19 3.13
C SER A 224 -19.00 -13.90 2.04
N ALA A 225 -18.33 -14.70 1.21
CA ALA A 225 -19.02 -15.46 0.16
C ALA A 225 -20.02 -16.48 0.73
N ALA A 226 -19.80 -16.97 1.95
CA ALA A 226 -20.70 -17.87 2.66
C ALA A 226 -22.00 -17.16 3.07
N GLU A 227 -21.91 -15.96 3.66
CA GLU A 227 -23.09 -15.16 4.03
C GLU A 227 -23.89 -14.73 2.80
N LYS A 228 -23.22 -14.36 1.70
CA LYS A 228 -23.89 -14.04 0.43
C LYS A 228 -24.67 -15.24 -0.15
N ALA A 229 -24.25 -16.46 0.14
CA ALA A 229 -24.92 -17.67 -0.34
C ALA A 229 -26.12 -18.06 0.53
N GLU A 230 -26.07 -17.82 1.84
CA GLU A 230 -27.22 -18.05 2.73
C GLU A 230 -28.34 -17.03 2.48
N GLU A 231 -28.01 -15.76 2.25
CA GLU A 231 -29.00 -14.72 1.96
C GLU A 231 -29.74 -15.00 0.64
N LYS A 232 -29.01 -15.45 -0.40
CA LYS A 232 -29.63 -15.87 -1.66
C LYS A 232 -30.59 -17.05 -1.51
N LYS A 233 -30.24 -18.04 -0.68
CA LYS A 233 -31.14 -19.17 -0.40
C LYS A 233 -32.38 -18.74 0.36
N ALA A 234 -32.24 -17.80 1.29
CA ALA A 234 -33.36 -17.25 2.06
C ALA A 234 -34.29 -16.38 1.20
N ASP A 235 -33.74 -15.65 0.22
CA ASP A 235 -34.53 -14.85 -0.73
C ASP A 235 -35.28 -15.74 -1.75
N GLU A 236 -34.66 -16.84 -2.24
CA GLU A 236 -35.32 -17.82 -3.13
C GLU A 236 -36.45 -18.61 -2.42
N GLU A 237 -36.31 -18.91 -1.13
CA GLU A 237 -37.40 -19.52 -0.33
C GLU A 237 -38.58 -18.56 -0.05
N LYS A 238 -38.34 -17.24 -0.08
CA LYS A 238 -39.42 -16.25 0.09
C LYS A 238 -40.19 -16.00 -1.22
N ASP A 239 -39.50 -15.96 -2.36
CA ASP A 239 -40.13 -15.78 -3.68
C ASP A 239 -41.04 -16.96 -4.06
N SER A 240 -40.69 -18.18 -3.64
CA SER A 240 -41.51 -19.39 -3.86
C SER A 240 -42.72 -19.52 -2.93
N GLY A 241 -42.82 -18.69 -1.88
CA GLY A 241 -43.97 -18.67 -0.96
C GLY A 241 -45.15 -17.82 -1.44
N GLU A 242 -44.89 -16.79 -2.26
CA GLU A 242 -45.90 -15.79 -2.64
C GLU A 242 -46.77 -16.25 -3.84
N GLU A 243 -46.28 -17.16 -4.70
CA GLU A 243 -47.07 -17.71 -5.83
C GLU A 243 -48.17 -18.71 -5.38
N SER A 244 -48.16 -19.15 -4.11
CA SER A 244 -49.17 -20.09 -3.59
C SER A 244 -50.38 -19.42 -2.91
N GLY A 245 -50.37 -18.09 -2.75
CA GLY A 245 -51.41 -17.35 -2.01
C GLY A 245 -52.60 -16.85 -2.83
N GLU A 246 -52.53 -16.86 -4.17
CA GLU A 246 -53.54 -16.26 -5.04
C GLU A 246 -54.31 -17.33 -5.84
N LYS A 247 -54.88 -18.33 -5.15
CA LYS A 247 -55.82 -19.27 -5.78
C LYS A 247 -56.94 -19.75 -4.85
N ASP A 248 -57.32 -18.95 -3.87
CA ASP A 248 -58.44 -19.27 -2.98
C ASP A 248 -59.38 -18.07 -2.87
N SER A 249 -60.17 -17.83 -3.92
CA SER A 249 -61.47 -17.15 -3.86
C SER A 249 -62.07 -16.97 -5.25
N SER A 250 -62.47 -18.06 -5.91
CA SER A 250 -63.52 -18.06 -6.94
C SER A 250 -64.00 -19.49 -7.13
N ASP A 251 -65.32 -19.65 -7.26
CA ASP A 251 -66.08 -20.89 -7.51
C ASP A 251 -66.54 -21.71 -6.30
N GLU A 252 -67.61 -21.21 -5.65
CA GLU A 252 -68.66 -22.10 -5.15
C GLU A 252 -70.05 -21.50 -5.41
N GLN A 253 -70.60 -21.72 -6.62
CA GLN A 253 -72.05 -21.64 -6.85
C GLN A 253 -72.50 -22.31 -8.16
N LYS A 254 -72.62 -23.65 -8.14
CA LYS A 254 -73.53 -24.48 -8.96
C LYS A 254 -73.28 -25.93 -8.55
N SER A 255 -74.21 -26.78 -8.15
CA SER A 255 -75.54 -27.06 -8.70
C SER A 255 -76.20 -28.06 -7.76
N GLU A 256 -77.50 -27.96 -7.49
CA GLU A 256 -78.30 -29.12 -7.08
C GLU A 256 -79.52 -29.21 -7.99
N GLU A 257 -79.66 -30.38 -8.62
CA GLU A 257 -80.65 -30.77 -9.63
C GLU A 257 -82.00 -31.16 -9.00
N PRO A 258 -83.06 -31.35 -9.81
CA PRO A 258 -84.44 -31.51 -9.36
C PRO A 258 -84.82 -32.98 -9.12
N GLN A 259 -85.76 -33.24 -8.20
CA GLN A 259 -86.70 -34.38 -8.30
C GLN A 259 -88.05 -34.04 -7.63
N ASP A 260 -89.10 -34.50 -8.34
CA ASP A 260 -90.57 -34.47 -8.12
C ASP A 260 -91.35 -33.16 -8.28
#